data_AF-A0A4Y2F1Z5-F1
#
_entry.id   AF-A0A4Y2F1Z5-F1
#
_cell.length_a   1.000
_cell.length_b   1.000
_cell.length_c   1.000
_cell.angle_alpha   90.00
_cell.angle_beta   90.00
_cell.angle_gamma   90.00
#
_symmetry.space_group_name_H-M   'P 1'
#
loop_
_entity.id
_entity.type
_entity.pdbx_description
1 polymer ?
#
loop_
_entity_poly.entity_id
_entity_poly.type
_entity_poly.pdbx_seq_one_letter_code
_entity_poly.pdbx_strand_id
1 'polypeptide(L)'
;MDDIDSATETVTKHILEAAERSIPKTSGKFPKQWRPWWDEKYAEACKNLNKAWNYFRRYPTTNYYVAFKEAKAVARRIKRQNKRNAFQNYVSSIQNNTKSKVMWEKVRKLLGTYKMGHSVSILNFNGQIISDIERIADTLGESLAKISSEETYPLEFIKYKRSEEKKFDLSIVFERNM
;
A
#
# COMPACT_ATOMS: atom_id res chain seq x y z
N MET A 1 46.50 19.21 25.11
CA MET A 1 46.49 19.00 23.65
C MET A 1 45.09 18.55 23.34
N ASP A 2 44.20 19.49 23.05
CA ASP A 2 42.86 19.15 22.55
C ASP A 2 43.07 18.58 21.15
N ASP A 3 43.06 17.26 21.11
CA ASP A 3 43.33 16.47 19.94
C ASP A 3 42.22 16.72 18.92
N ILE A 4 42.59 17.15 17.71
CA ILE A 4 41.64 17.45 16.63
C ILE A 4 40.76 16.22 16.37
N ASP A 5 41.33 15.03 16.53
CA ASP A 5 40.64 13.76 16.37
C ASP A 5 39.49 13.61 17.39
N SER A 6 39.71 13.98 18.66
CA SER A 6 38.67 13.97 19.71
C SER A 6 37.50 14.90 19.41
N ALA A 7 37.77 16.09 18.87
CA ALA A 7 36.73 17.03 18.45
C ALA A 7 35.90 16.47 17.27
N THR A 8 36.55 15.85 16.29
CA THR A 8 35.85 15.25 15.13
C THR A 8 35.01 14.04 15.54
N GLU A 9 35.48 13.24 16.50
CA GLU A 9 34.74 12.09 17.03
C GLU A 9 33.48 12.52 17.79
N THR A 10 33.59 13.60 18.56
CA THR A 10 32.44 14.16 19.31
C THR A 10 31.33 14.65 18.36
N VAL A 11 31.72 15.35 17.28
CA VAL A 11 30.78 15.87 16.27
C VAL A 11 30.13 14.74 15.48
N THR A 12 30.92 13.77 15.01
CA THR A 12 30.40 12.61 14.26
C THR A 12 29.43 11.79 15.10
N LYS A 13 29.73 11.58 16.39
CA LYS A 13 28.82 10.92 17.34
C LYS A 13 27.48 11.66 17.46
N HIS A 14 27.50 12.99 17.63
CA HIS A 14 26.26 13.78 17.72
C HIS A 14 25.43 13.71 16.45
N ILE A 15 26.06 13.74 15.27
CA ILE A 15 25.39 13.61 13.98
C ILE A 15 24.71 12.24 13.86
N LEU A 16 25.42 11.16 14.24
CA LEU A 16 24.86 9.81 14.21
C LEU A 16 23.70 9.65 15.19
N GLU A 17 23.82 10.14 16.42
CA GLU A 17 22.74 10.09 17.41
C GLU A 17 21.50 10.87 16.96
N ALA A 18 21.69 12.07 16.39
CA ALA A 18 20.60 12.85 15.83
C ALA A 18 19.94 12.12 14.64
N ALA A 19 20.73 11.51 13.77
CA ALA A 19 20.23 10.73 12.64
C ALA A 19 19.45 9.49 13.10
N GLU A 20 19.94 8.75 14.10
CA GLU A 20 19.23 7.58 14.63
C GLU A 20 17.90 7.92 15.30
N ARG A 21 17.82 9.10 15.95
CA ARG A 21 16.57 9.58 16.58
C ARG A 21 15.55 10.12 15.57
N SER A 22 16.02 10.75 14.49
CA SER A 22 15.16 11.46 13.53
C SER A 22 14.82 10.65 12.27
N ILE A 23 15.66 9.71 11.87
CA ILE A 23 15.50 8.92 10.64
C ILE A 23 15.12 7.49 11.01
N PRO A 24 13.84 7.08 10.83
CA PRO A 24 13.44 5.71 11.07
C PRO A 24 14.18 4.75 10.11
N LYS A 25 14.90 3.78 10.68
CA LYS A 25 15.64 2.77 9.91
C LYS A 25 14.66 1.91 9.11
N THR A 26 14.74 2.00 7.78
CA THR A 26 13.94 1.12 6.90
C THR A 26 14.58 -0.25 6.86
N SER A 27 13.80 -1.33 6.85
CA SER A 27 14.27 -2.72 6.95
C SER A 27 15.13 -3.22 5.76
N GLY A 28 15.51 -2.35 4.82
CA GLY A 28 16.32 -2.63 3.62
C GLY A 28 15.68 -3.58 2.60
N LYS A 29 14.68 -4.35 3.01
CA LYS A 29 14.00 -5.37 2.23
C LYS A 29 12.73 -4.79 1.61
N PHE A 30 12.91 -3.91 0.63
CA PHE A 30 11.77 -3.59 -0.24
C PHE A 30 11.44 -4.85 -1.04
N PRO A 31 10.19 -5.35 -1.02
CA PRO A 31 9.80 -6.38 -1.96
C PRO A 31 10.07 -5.82 -3.36
N LYS A 32 10.87 -6.53 -4.14
CA LYS A 32 11.13 -6.17 -5.53
C LYS A 32 9.76 -6.03 -6.17
N GLN A 33 9.34 -4.82 -6.53
CA GLN A 33 8.05 -4.62 -7.17
C GLN A 33 8.07 -5.44 -8.45
N TRP A 34 7.43 -6.62 -8.39
CA TRP A 34 7.49 -7.58 -9.46
C TRP A 34 6.60 -7.03 -10.57
N ARG A 35 7.25 -6.37 -11.53
CA ARG A 35 6.61 -5.93 -12.75
C ARG A 35 6.49 -7.18 -13.62
N PRO A 36 5.28 -7.68 -13.93
CA PRO A 36 5.11 -8.92 -14.68
C PRO A 36 5.69 -8.86 -16.11
N TRP A 37 5.99 -7.65 -16.60
CA TRP A 37 6.60 -7.38 -17.89
C TRP A 37 8.11 -7.12 -17.82
N TRP A 38 8.73 -7.24 -16.64
CA TRP A 38 10.18 -7.09 -16.51
C TRP A 38 10.90 -8.31 -17.10
N ASP A 39 11.99 -8.06 -17.81
CA ASP A 39 12.75 -9.05 -18.54
C ASP A 39 14.22 -8.65 -18.52
N GLU A 40 15.11 -9.64 -18.58
CA GLU A 40 16.55 -9.45 -18.58
C GLU A 40 17.01 -8.73 -19.87
N LYS A 41 16.40 -9.04 -21.01
CA LYS A 41 16.65 -8.33 -22.28
C LYS A 41 16.30 -6.84 -22.18
N TYR A 42 15.26 -6.50 -21.42
CA TYR A 42 14.91 -5.10 -21.18
C TYR A 42 15.91 -4.42 -20.24
N ALA A 43 16.43 -5.14 -19.24
CA ALA A 43 17.48 -4.66 -18.36
C ALA A 43 18.76 -4.31 -19.14
N GLU A 44 19.18 -5.21 -20.05
CA GLU A 44 20.33 -4.99 -20.92
C GLU A 44 20.12 -3.80 -21.86
N ALA A 45 18.94 -3.68 -22.47
CA ALA A 45 18.60 -2.52 -23.30
C ALA A 45 18.62 -1.20 -22.51
N CYS A 46 18.19 -1.20 -21.25
CA CYS A 46 18.32 -0.06 -20.34
C CYS A 46 19.79 0.26 -20.02
N LYS A 47 20.65 -0.75 -19.81
CA LYS A 47 22.09 -0.57 -19.60
C LYS A 47 22.74 0.09 -20.83
N ASN A 48 22.41 -0.37 -22.03
CA ASN A 48 22.90 0.20 -23.28
C ASN A 48 22.39 1.62 -23.52
N LEU A 49 21.11 1.90 -23.22
CA LEU A 49 20.55 3.26 -23.24
C LEU A 49 21.29 4.21 -22.31
N ASN A 50 21.54 3.78 -21.07
CA ASN A 50 22.28 4.59 -20.09
C ASN A 50 23.73 4.81 -20.51
N LYS A 51 24.38 3.80 -21.10
CA LYS A 51 25.73 3.92 -21.67
C LYS A 51 25.75 4.97 -22.78
N ALA A 52 24.86 4.88 -23.78
CA ALA A 52 24.78 5.84 -24.87
C ALA A 52 24.44 7.25 -24.40
N TRP A 53 23.53 7.38 -23.42
CA TRP A 53 23.24 8.67 -22.77
C TRP A 53 24.45 9.27 -22.08
N ASN A 54 25.22 8.46 -21.35
CA ASN A 54 26.42 8.94 -20.66
C ASN A 54 27.49 9.43 -21.63
N TYR A 55 27.69 8.75 -22.76
CA TYR A 55 28.61 9.24 -23.80
C TYR A 55 28.11 10.56 -24.41
N PHE A 56 26.86 10.63 -24.84
CA PHE A 56 26.29 11.86 -25.42
C PHE A 56 26.31 13.03 -24.42
N ARG A 57 26.00 12.77 -23.15
CA ARG A 57 26.02 13.80 -22.09
C ARG A 57 27.41 14.36 -21.83
N ARG A 58 28.45 13.53 -21.92
CA ARG A 58 29.86 13.97 -21.76
C ARG A 58 30.40 14.62 -23.04
N TYR A 59 30.01 14.10 -24.20
CA TYR A 59 30.47 14.52 -25.51
C TYR A 59 29.26 14.72 -26.43
N PRO A 60 28.67 15.93 -26.47
CA PRO A 60 27.45 16.20 -27.21
C PRO A 60 27.71 16.33 -28.73
N THR A 61 28.03 15.21 -29.37
CA THR A 61 28.29 15.10 -30.81
C THR A 61 27.12 14.39 -31.52
N THR A 62 26.91 14.68 -32.81
CA THR A 62 25.85 14.09 -33.64
C THR A 62 25.87 12.56 -33.64
N ASN A 63 27.04 11.94 -33.74
CA ASN A 63 27.17 10.47 -33.72
C ASN A 63 26.65 9.86 -32.41
N TYR A 64 27.00 10.45 -31.27
CA TYR A 64 26.53 9.99 -29.96
C TYR A 64 25.03 10.27 -29.75
N TYR A 65 24.51 11.36 -30.33
CA TYR A 65 23.08 11.64 -30.31
C TYR A 65 22.27 10.59 -31.10
N VAL A 66 22.74 10.21 -32.29
CA VAL A 66 22.12 9.14 -33.11
C VAL A 66 22.14 7.82 -32.35
N ALA A 67 23.30 7.40 -31.83
CA ALA A 67 23.43 6.17 -31.05
C ALA A 67 22.51 6.15 -29.80
N PHE A 68 22.36 7.29 -29.11
CA PHE A 68 21.41 7.42 -28.01
C PHE A 68 19.95 7.27 -28.46
N LYS A 69 19.56 7.86 -29.60
CA LYS A 69 18.20 7.74 -30.14
C LYS A 69 17.88 6.30 -30.55
N GLU A 70 18.84 5.61 -31.16
CA GLU A 70 18.72 4.20 -31.52
C GLU A 70 18.53 3.33 -30.27
N ALA A 71 19.42 3.45 -29.29
CA ALA A 71 19.31 2.72 -28.02
C ALA A 71 17.97 3.01 -27.32
N LYS A 72 17.50 4.27 -27.36
CA LYS A 72 16.19 4.67 -26.81
C LYS A 72 15.04 4.02 -27.57
N ALA A 73 15.10 3.92 -28.90
CA ALA A 73 14.09 3.25 -29.71
C ALA A 73 14.03 1.74 -29.40
N VAL A 74 15.19 1.08 -29.29
CA VAL A 74 15.30 -0.35 -28.94
C VAL A 74 14.69 -0.62 -27.56
N ALA A 75 15.11 0.13 -26.53
CA ALA A 75 14.57 -0.03 -25.18
C ALA A 75 13.05 0.20 -25.13
N ARG A 76 12.54 1.20 -25.86
CA ARG A 76 11.10 1.45 -25.99
C ARG A 76 10.36 0.29 -26.68
N ARG A 77 10.93 -0.29 -27.74
CA ARG A 77 10.35 -1.42 -28.47
C ARG A 77 10.22 -2.64 -27.55
N ILE A 78 11.30 -3.02 -26.86
CA ILE A 78 11.31 -4.16 -25.94
C ILE A 78 10.31 -3.94 -24.81
N LYS A 79 10.31 -2.76 -24.18
CA LYS A 79 9.33 -2.42 -23.12
C LYS A 79 7.88 -2.61 -23.58
N ARG A 80 7.55 -2.15 -24.79
CA ARG A 80 6.20 -2.28 -25.36
C ARG A 80 5.85 -3.73 -25.63
N GLN A 81 6.79 -4.50 -26.19
CA GLN A 81 6.59 -5.93 -26.44
C GLN A 81 6.35 -6.69 -25.15
N ASN A 82 7.17 -6.47 -24.13
CA ASN A 82 7.06 -7.19 -22.87
C ASN A 82 5.76 -6.85 -22.13
N LYS A 83 5.34 -5.59 -22.14
CA LYS A 83 4.04 -5.18 -21.61
C LYS A 83 2.89 -5.87 -22.35
N ARG A 84 2.94 -5.92 -23.68
CA ARG A 84 1.93 -6.59 -24.50
C ARG A 84 1.87 -8.08 -24.18
N ASN A 85 3.02 -8.76 -24.18
CA ASN A 85 3.10 -10.20 -23.89
C ASN A 85 2.61 -10.51 -22.47
N ALA A 86 3.05 -9.73 -21.46
CA ALA A 86 2.59 -9.91 -20.09
C ALA A 86 1.08 -9.71 -19.96
N PHE A 87 0.50 -8.72 -20.67
CA PHE A 87 -0.94 -8.52 -20.71
C PHE A 87 -1.66 -9.69 -21.39
N GLN A 88 -1.17 -10.15 -22.54
CA GLN A 88 -1.74 -11.30 -23.25
C GLN A 88 -1.73 -12.57 -22.38
N ASN A 89 -0.59 -12.87 -21.74
CA ASN A 89 -0.45 -14.00 -20.83
C ASN A 89 -1.38 -13.88 -19.61
N TYR A 90 -1.57 -12.66 -19.10
CA TYR A 90 -2.49 -12.41 -18.00
C TYR A 90 -3.94 -12.68 -18.40
N VAL A 91 -4.36 -12.19 -19.57
CA VAL A 91 -5.71 -12.43 -20.11
C VAL A 91 -5.92 -13.91 -20.44
N SER A 92 -4.94 -14.58 -21.05
CA SER A 92 -5.02 -16.02 -21.38
C SER A 92 -5.08 -16.91 -20.14
N SER A 93 -4.67 -16.42 -18.97
CA SER A 93 -4.82 -17.12 -17.69
C SER A 93 -6.27 -17.17 -17.17
N ILE A 94 -7.20 -16.46 -17.82
CA ILE A 94 -8.64 -16.54 -17.52
C ILE A 94 -9.23 -17.64 -18.40
N GLN A 95 -9.28 -18.85 -17.86
CA GLN A 95 -9.83 -20.02 -18.54
C GLN A 95 -11.28 -20.28 -18.12
N ASN A 96 -12.02 -21.07 -18.91
CA ASN A 96 -13.42 -21.45 -18.65
C ASN A 96 -13.63 -22.17 -17.29
N ASN A 97 -12.61 -22.84 -16.77
CA ASN A 97 -12.61 -23.50 -15.46
C ASN A 97 -12.33 -22.55 -14.28
N THR A 98 -12.05 -21.27 -14.54
CA THR A 98 -11.71 -20.29 -13.49
C THR A 98 -12.97 -19.92 -12.71
N LYS A 99 -12.95 -20.09 -11.38
CA LYS A 99 -14.06 -19.67 -10.50
C LYS A 99 -14.44 -18.21 -10.76
N SER A 100 -15.73 -17.91 -10.83
CA SER A 100 -16.26 -16.57 -11.13
C SER A 100 -15.66 -15.46 -10.26
N LYS A 101 -15.44 -15.74 -8.97
CA LYS A 101 -14.78 -14.80 -8.03
C LYS A 101 -13.38 -14.39 -8.53
N VAL A 102 -12.54 -15.37 -8.86
CA VAL A 102 -11.15 -15.16 -9.31
C VAL A 102 -11.14 -14.46 -10.67
N MET A 103 -12.06 -14.81 -11.57
CA MET A 103 -12.24 -14.12 -12.84
C MET A 103 -12.53 -12.63 -12.64
N TRP A 104 -13.55 -12.30 -11.83
CA TRP A 104 -13.93 -10.91 -11.54
C TRP A 104 -12.86 -10.14 -10.79
N GLU A 105 -12.07 -10.78 -9.93
CA GLU A 105 -10.88 -10.17 -9.33
C GLU A 105 -9.84 -9.80 -10.39
N LYS A 106 -9.52 -10.71 -11.34
CA LYS A 106 -8.60 -10.42 -12.44
C LYS A 106 -9.12 -9.27 -13.33
N VAL A 107 -10.41 -9.25 -13.66
CA VAL A 107 -11.04 -8.17 -14.43
C VAL A 107 -10.96 -6.84 -13.70
N ARG A 108 -11.26 -6.78 -12.40
CA ARG A 108 -11.12 -5.56 -11.59
C ARG A 108 -9.67 -5.08 -11.53
N LYS A 109 -8.69 -5.98 -11.48
CA LYS A 109 -7.25 -5.63 -11.52
C LYS A 109 -6.89 -4.94 -12.84
N LEU A 110 -7.47 -5.39 -13.95
CA LEU A 110 -7.28 -4.77 -15.27
C LEU A 110 -7.94 -3.39 -15.37
N LEU A 111 -9.13 -3.23 -14.81
CA LEU A 111 -9.88 -1.96 -14.81
C LEU A 111 -9.34 -0.94 -13.80
N GLY A 112 -8.38 -1.33 -12.96
CA GLY A 112 -7.87 -0.47 -11.88
C GLY A 112 -8.87 -0.22 -10.74
N THR A 113 -10.04 -0.87 -10.78
CA THR A 113 -11.09 -0.80 -9.74
C THR A 113 -10.89 -1.85 -8.65
N TYR A 114 -9.83 -2.65 -8.74
CA TYR A 114 -9.46 -3.59 -7.70
C TYR A 114 -9.03 -2.85 -6.45
N LYS A 115 -9.93 -2.79 -5.48
CA LYS A 115 -9.61 -2.38 -4.12
C LYS A 115 -8.82 -3.52 -3.48
N MET A 116 -7.48 -3.41 -3.46
CA MET A 116 -6.65 -4.22 -2.56
C MET A 116 -7.18 -3.94 -1.15
N GLY A 117 -7.66 -4.98 -0.49
CA GLY A 117 -8.54 -4.88 0.67
C GLY A 117 -8.09 -3.81 1.66
N HIS A 118 -9.02 -2.92 1.99
CA HIS A 118 -8.98 -2.18 3.25
C HIS A 118 -9.29 -3.12 4.43
N SER A 119 -8.83 -4.38 4.38
CA SER A 119 -8.90 -5.27 5.52
C SER A 119 -7.83 -4.82 6.48
N VAL A 120 -8.24 -4.31 7.64
CA VAL A 120 -7.35 -4.10 8.76
C VAL A 120 -6.81 -5.49 9.13
N SER A 121 -5.55 -5.76 8.74
CA SER A 121 -4.91 -7.05 9.00
C SER A 121 -4.25 -7.09 10.37
N ILE A 122 -4.07 -5.93 11.00
CA ILE A 122 -3.44 -5.77 12.31
C ILE A 122 -4.15 -4.63 13.03
N LEU A 123 -4.66 -4.90 14.23
CA LEU A 123 -5.20 -3.91 15.15
C LEU A 123 -4.33 -3.89 16.42
N ASN A 124 -3.94 -2.71 16.86
CA ASN A 124 -3.35 -2.53 18.19
C ASN A 124 -4.44 -2.00 19.12
N PHE A 125 -4.82 -2.80 20.10
CA PHE A 125 -5.80 -2.43 21.11
C PHE A 125 -5.17 -2.60 22.50
N ASN A 126 -5.05 -1.51 23.25
CA ASN A 126 -4.48 -1.47 24.60
C ASN A 126 -3.08 -2.12 24.71
N GLY A 127 -2.24 -1.99 23.68
CA GLY A 127 -0.90 -2.56 23.64
C GLY A 127 -0.83 -4.02 23.15
N GLN A 128 -1.97 -4.67 22.90
CA GLN A 128 -2.02 -6.00 22.30
C GLN A 128 -2.16 -5.91 20.78
N ILE A 129 -1.31 -6.66 20.07
CA ILE A 129 -1.37 -6.77 18.61
C ILE A 129 -2.28 -7.93 18.24
N ILE A 130 -3.38 -7.64 17.57
CA ILE A 130 -4.36 -8.61 17.09
C ILE A 130 -4.23 -8.69 15.56
N SER A 131 -4.00 -9.89 15.03
CA SER A 131 -3.85 -10.15 13.59
C SER A 131 -4.95 -11.04 13.01
N ASP A 132 -5.79 -11.62 13.87
CA ASP A 132 -6.93 -12.45 13.46
C ASP A 132 -8.13 -11.58 13.09
N ILE A 133 -8.71 -11.82 11.93
CA ILE A 133 -9.78 -10.99 11.34
C ILE A 133 -11.05 -11.05 12.19
N GLU A 134 -11.39 -12.22 12.73
CA GLU A 134 -12.58 -12.37 13.58
C GLU A 134 -12.41 -11.55 14.86
N ARG A 135 -11.26 -11.69 15.55
CA ARG A 135 -10.95 -10.90 16.74
C ARG A 135 -10.86 -9.40 16.49
N ILE A 136 -10.34 -8.98 15.33
CA ILE A 136 -10.33 -7.56 14.94
C ILE A 136 -11.76 -7.05 14.82
N ALA A 137 -12.66 -7.83 14.20
CA ALA A 137 -14.07 -7.45 14.07
C ALA A 137 -14.76 -7.38 15.44
N ASP A 138 -14.55 -8.37 16.30
CA ASP A 138 -15.14 -8.41 17.65
C ASP A 138 -14.66 -7.25 18.51
N THR A 139 -13.36 -6.98 18.57
CA THR A 139 -12.80 -5.87 19.35
C THR A 139 -13.27 -4.50 18.86
N LEU A 140 -13.42 -4.32 17.53
CA LEU A 140 -14.06 -3.13 16.98
C LEU A 140 -15.52 -3.04 17.41
N GLY A 141 -16.26 -4.15 17.34
CA GLY A 141 -17.66 -4.23 17.79
C GLY A 141 -17.82 -3.88 19.27
N GLU A 142 -17.00 -4.46 20.14
CA GLU A 142 -16.99 -4.19 21.58
C GLU A 142 -16.66 -2.73 21.89
N SER A 143 -15.63 -2.16 21.24
CA SER A 143 -15.25 -0.75 21.45
C SER A 143 -16.38 0.20 21.04
N LEU A 144 -17.05 -0.07 19.91
CA LEU A 144 -18.20 0.70 19.43
C LEU A 144 -19.41 0.52 20.34
N ALA A 145 -19.70 -0.69 20.81
CA ALA A 145 -20.78 -0.96 21.75
C ALA A 145 -20.55 -0.22 23.08
N LYS A 146 -19.31 -0.19 23.56
CA LYS A 146 -18.93 0.56 24.77
C LYS A 146 -19.08 2.07 24.58
N ILE A 147 -18.62 2.64 23.47
CA ILE A 147 -18.81 4.07 23.16
C ILE A 147 -20.30 4.41 23.02
N SER A 148 -21.07 3.47 22.47
CA SER A 148 -22.51 3.62 22.26
C SER A 148 -23.36 3.25 23.48
N SER A 149 -22.73 2.91 24.61
CA SER A 149 -23.43 2.55 25.83
C SER A 149 -24.01 3.80 26.51
N GLU A 150 -25.10 3.60 27.26
CA GLU A 150 -25.71 4.70 28.01
C GLU A 150 -24.77 5.34 29.03
N GLU A 151 -23.73 4.62 29.47
CA GLU A 151 -22.74 5.11 30.42
C GLU A 151 -21.84 6.21 29.84
N THR A 152 -21.68 6.25 28.52
CA THR A 152 -20.83 7.22 27.83
C THR A 152 -21.61 8.46 27.38
N TYR A 153 -22.95 8.41 27.37
CA TYR A 153 -23.78 9.50 26.88
C TYR A 153 -24.02 10.61 27.93
N PRO A 154 -24.16 11.88 27.49
CA PRO A 154 -24.63 12.94 28.37
C PRO A 154 -26.03 12.64 28.92
N LEU A 155 -26.28 13.03 30.18
CA LEU A 155 -27.57 12.82 30.86
C LEU A 155 -28.78 13.37 30.08
N GLU A 156 -28.61 14.51 29.41
CA GLU A 156 -29.66 15.12 28.59
C GLU A 156 -30.02 14.24 27.38
N PHE A 157 -29.04 13.59 26.75
CA PHE A 157 -29.28 12.69 25.63
C PHE A 157 -29.94 11.39 26.09
N ILE A 158 -29.56 10.84 27.25
CA ILE A 158 -30.19 9.63 27.83
C ILE A 158 -31.68 9.88 28.12
N LYS A 159 -32.02 11.04 28.69
CA LYS A 159 -33.42 11.44 28.94
C LYS A 159 -34.22 11.51 27.64
N TYR A 160 -33.66 12.17 26.63
CA TYR A 160 -34.26 12.28 25.31
C TYR A 160 -34.48 10.90 24.66
N LYS A 161 -33.43 10.06 24.61
CA LYS A 161 -33.48 8.69 24.06
C LYS A 161 -34.59 7.86 24.72
N ARG A 162 -34.66 7.80 26.05
CA ARG A 162 -35.72 7.05 26.77
C ARG A 162 -37.13 7.57 26.50
N SER A 163 -37.28 8.89 26.30
CA SER A 163 -38.59 9.49 25.97
C SER A 163 -39.07 9.13 24.57
N GLU A 164 -38.16 9.03 23.61
CA GLU A 164 -38.49 8.63 22.23
C GLU A 164 -38.68 7.11 22.12
N GLU A 165 -37.83 6.29 22.76
CA GLU A 165 -37.97 4.83 22.74
C GLU A 165 -39.30 4.36 23.34
N LYS A 166 -39.80 5.02 24.38
CA LYS A 166 -41.13 4.77 24.96
C LYS A 166 -42.29 4.99 23.97
N LYS A 167 -42.12 5.84 22.96
CA LYS A 167 -43.17 6.08 21.94
C LYS A 167 -43.27 4.94 20.94
N PHE A 168 -42.20 4.16 20.79
CA PHE A 168 -42.09 3.04 19.85
C PHE A 168 -42.10 1.68 20.55
N ASP A 169 -42.40 1.63 21.85
CA ASP A 169 -42.48 0.39 22.61
C ASP A 169 -43.72 -0.43 22.17
N LEU A 170 -43.49 -1.38 21.27
CA LEU A 170 -44.51 -2.26 20.69
C LEU A 170 -45.10 -3.26 21.71
N SER A 171 -44.54 -3.37 22.92
CA SER A 171 -45.08 -4.20 24.00
C SER A 171 -46.42 -3.65 24.53
N ILE A 172 -46.62 -2.34 24.49
CA ILE A 172 -47.85 -1.66 24.96
C ILE A 172 -49.02 -1.89 24.00
N VAL A 173 -48.73 -2.20 22.73
CA VAL A 173 -49.75 -2.46 21.69
C VAL A 173 -50.32 -3.89 21.80
N PHE A 174 -49.56 -4.84 22.34
CA PHE A 174 -49.99 -6.24 22.46
C PHE A 174 -50.91 -6.49 23.67
N GLU A 175 -50.75 -5.77 24.78
CA GLU A 175 -51.61 -5.91 25.98
C GLU A 175 -52.98 -5.23 25.87
N ARG A 176 -53.23 -4.40 24.85
CA ARG A 176 -54.51 -3.72 24.64
C ARG A 176 -55.47 -4.44 23.68
N ASN A 177 -55.07 -5.57 23.11
CA ASN A 177 -55.87 -6.35 22.15
C ASN A 177 -56.21 -7.77 22.64
N MET A 178 -56.33 -7.98 23.96
CA MET A 178 -56.88 -9.20 24.55
C MET A 178 -58.04 -8.89 25.49
#